data_AF-A0A8T1W5F6-F1
#
_entry.id   AF-A0A8T1W5F6-F1
#
_cell.length_a   1.000
_cell.length_b   1.000
_cell.length_c   1.000
_cell.angle_alpha   90.00
_cell.angle_beta   90.00
_cell.angle_gamma   90.00
#
_symmetry.space_group_name_H-M   'P 1'
#
loop_
_entity.id
_entity.type
_entity.pdbx_description
1 polymer ?
#
loop_
_entity_poly.entity_id
_entity_poly.type
_entity_poly.pdbx_seq_one_letter_code
_entity_poly.pdbx_strand_id
1 'polypeptide(L)'
;MPTVRPDPSSRGGASRKTLSPPIILTQTMDVMLGDFGVLTGLLTSQSRVLDTDPKPVWTALVSMGRPLWRSMELGNTLEGKQRALTKFAASKLLLGLELNDARSYDDSTLHGMSSLFCRVGLRPRASDSMATRFVADFMSVLHYVTYKCDAHSSSYTSDPILTIGASRMWYQLEPPALESHILRQFQAVLLNGVVDTGHVGEIVARIFLLLAMDATLMSASVDEEEFVFSGQFGEVPSFVAMLVGNRPEVCTEAGVSGERKAYDEWLQRWKD
;
A
#
# COMPACT_ATOMS: atom_id res chain seq x y z
N MET A 1 -11.95 -18.97 39.75
CA MET A 1 -13.02 -19.18 38.74
C MET A 1 -13.14 -17.90 37.93
N PRO A 2 -12.63 -17.86 36.69
CA PRO A 2 -12.73 -16.67 35.86
C PRO A 2 -14.17 -16.51 35.36
N THR A 3 -14.71 -15.31 35.53
CA THR A 3 -16.05 -14.90 35.15
C THR A 3 -16.14 -14.70 33.64
N VAL A 4 -16.99 -15.51 33.00
CA VAL A 4 -17.42 -15.32 31.60
C VAL A 4 -18.22 -14.01 31.52
N ARG A 5 -17.80 -13.08 30.66
CA ARG A 5 -18.62 -11.93 30.26
C ARG A 5 -19.09 -12.08 28.81
N PRO A 6 -20.32 -11.68 28.50
CA PRO A 6 -21.04 -12.14 27.31
C PRO A 6 -20.66 -11.35 26.06
N ASP A 7 -20.86 -12.01 24.94
CA ASP A 7 -20.80 -11.50 23.56
C ASP A 7 -21.74 -10.29 23.36
N PRO A 8 -21.24 -9.15 22.84
CA PRO A 8 -22.07 -8.08 22.30
C PRO A 8 -22.07 -8.12 20.76
N SER A 9 -22.49 -9.24 20.18
CA SER A 9 -22.91 -9.27 18.78
C SER A 9 -24.35 -8.77 18.68
N SER A 10 -24.54 -7.49 18.38
CA SER A 10 -25.85 -7.00 17.89
C SER A 10 -25.76 -5.70 17.10
N ARG A 11 -25.83 -5.88 15.77
CA ARG A 11 -26.57 -5.12 14.76
C ARG A 11 -26.40 -3.60 14.66
N GLY A 12 -26.11 -3.17 13.43
CA GLY A 12 -26.54 -1.90 12.87
C GLY A 12 -25.78 -1.62 11.57
N GLY A 13 -26.38 -1.92 10.43
CA GLY A 13 -25.70 -1.78 9.14
C GLY A 13 -25.38 -0.34 8.80
N ALA A 14 -24.13 -0.08 8.39
CA ALA A 14 -23.71 1.09 7.64
C ALA A 14 -22.35 0.80 6.95
N SER A 15 -22.05 1.59 5.92
CA SER A 15 -21.12 1.29 4.82
C SER A 15 -19.63 1.33 5.18
N ARG A 16 -18.84 0.59 4.38
CA ARG A 16 -17.45 0.18 4.63
C ARG A 16 -16.44 1.03 3.84
N LYS A 17 -15.27 1.28 4.42
CA LYS A 17 -14.13 1.93 3.76
C LYS A 17 -13.16 0.90 3.18
N THR A 18 -12.62 1.20 2.01
CA THR A 18 -11.69 0.32 1.28
C THR A 18 -10.26 0.86 1.32
N LEU A 19 -9.25 -0.01 1.51
CA LEU A 19 -7.87 0.24 1.07
C LEU A 19 -7.42 -0.70 -0.04
N SER A 20 -6.61 -0.16 -0.97
CA SER A 20 -5.88 -0.95 -1.96
C SER A 20 -4.38 -0.96 -1.69
N PRO A 21 -3.67 -2.03 -2.12
CA PRO A 21 -2.22 -1.98 -2.26
C PRO A 21 -1.86 -0.95 -3.33
N PRO A 22 -0.75 -0.22 -3.18
CA PRO A 22 -0.26 0.62 -4.25
C PRO A 22 0.44 -0.16 -5.35
N ILE A 23 0.54 0.51 -6.51
CA ILE A 23 1.11 0.10 -7.80
C ILE A 23 1.90 -1.21 -7.73
N ILE A 24 1.19 -2.31 -7.93
CA ILE A 24 1.81 -3.63 -8.04
C ILE A 24 2.17 -3.82 -9.51
N LEU A 25 3.46 -3.75 -9.84
CA LEU A 25 3.95 -4.23 -11.13
C LEU A 25 3.99 -5.77 -11.09
N THR A 26 2.83 -6.40 -11.23
CA THR A 26 2.66 -7.86 -11.13
C THR A 26 3.47 -8.63 -12.16
N GLN A 27 3.90 -7.96 -13.23
CA GLN A 27 4.79 -8.48 -14.27
C GLN A 27 6.24 -8.73 -13.80
N THR A 28 6.66 -8.17 -12.65
CA THR A 28 8.02 -8.35 -12.10
C THR A 28 8.06 -9.19 -10.83
N MET A 29 6.97 -9.87 -10.46
CA MET A 29 6.87 -10.60 -9.20
C MET A 29 7.13 -12.10 -9.36
N ASP A 30 8.01 -12.66 -8.53
CA ASP A 30 8.15 -14.11 -8.35
C ASP A 30 6.87 -14.65 -7.69
N VAL A 31 6.00 -15.26 -8.49
CA VAL A 31 4.78 -15.92 -8.00
C VAL A 31 5.18 -17.28 -7.45
N MET A 32 4.96 -17.51 -6.15
CA MET A 32 5.08 -18.85 -5.57
C MET A 32 3.91 -19.71 -6.08
N LEU A 33 4.10 -20.29 -7.28
CA LEU A 33 3.19 -21.22 -7.94
C LEU A 33 3.24 -22.59 -7.26
N GLY A 34 2.78 -22.66 -6.02
CA GLY A 34 2.51 -23.92 -5.32
C GLY A 34 1.00 -24.13 -5.21
N ASP A 35 0.52 -25.22 -5.82
CA ASP A 35 -0.82 -25.85 -5.67
C ASP A 35 -2.06 -25.12 -6.21
N PHE A 36 -2.01 -24.58 -7.43
CA PHE A 36 -3.23 -24.42 -8.22
C PHE A 36 -3.50 -25.71 -9.01
N GLY A 37 -3.97 -26.74 -8.31
CA GLY A 37 -4.73 -27.80 -8.94
C GLY A 37 -5.99 -27.22 -9.57
N VAL A 38 -6.12 -27.37 -10.89
CA VAL A 38 -7.38 -27.24 -11.64
C VAL A 38 -8.04 -25.85 -11.58
N LEU A 39 -7.39 -24.83 -12.16
CA LEU A 39 -8.11 -23.75 -12.82
C LEU A 39 -7.67 -23.71 -14.28
N THR A 40 -8.58 -24.17 -15.12
CA THR A 40 -8.56 -24.16 -16.58
C THR A 40 -8.15 -22.81 -17.15
N GLY A 41 -7.19 -22.81 -18.08
CA GLY A 41 -6.82 -21.67 -18.90
C GLY A 41 -5.66 -20.86 -18.31
N LEU A 42 -4.65 -20.64 -19.14
CA LEU A 42 -3.44 -19.86 -18.85
C LEU A 42 -3.80 -18.38 -18.51
N LEU A 43 -4.22 -18.12 -17.28
CA LEU A 43 -4.37 -16.74 -16.79
C LEU A 43 -2.98 -16.18 -16.48
N THR A 44 -2.53 -15.24 -17.32
CA THR A 44 -1.31 -14.45 -17.10
C THR A 44 -1.39 -13.70 -15.76
N SER A 45 -0.25 -13.28 -15.19
CA SER A 45 -0.25 -12.49 -13.95
C SER A 45 -1.10 -11.22 -14.06
N GLN A 46 -1.22 -10.65 -15.26
CA GLN A 46 -2.13 -9.54 -15.58
C GLN A 46 -3.61 -9.92 -15.46
N SER A 47 -4.04 -11.05 -16.03
CA SER A 47 -5.46 -11.41 -16.03
C SER A 47 -6.00 -11.84 -14.66
N ARG A 48 -5.13 -12.24 -13.72
CA ARG A 48 -5.50 -12.56 -12.32
C ARG A 48 -5.77 -11.34 -11.45
N VAL A 49 -5.36 -10.18 -11.94
CA VAL A 49 -5.26 -8.93 -11.20
C VAL A 49 -6.24 -7.89 -11.73
N LEU A 50 -6.56 -7.99 -13.03
CA LEU A 50 -7.64 -7.26 -13.69
C LEU A 50 -9.02 -7.91 -13.49
N ASP A 51 -9.10 -8.97 -12.68
CA ASP A 51 -10.37 -9.61 -12.34
C ASP A 51 -11.21 -8.69 -11.44
N THR A 52 -12.52 -8.68 -11.67
CA THR A 52 -13.48 -7.89 -10.89
C THR A 52 -14.03 -8.66 -9.69
N ASP A 53 -13.85 -9.99 -9.63
CA ASP A 53 -14.18 -10.77 -8.43
C ASP A 53 -13.07 -10.57 -7.36
N PRO A 54 -13.40 -10.04 -6.17
CA PRO A 54 -12.42 -9.79 -5.12
C PRO A 54 -11.77 -11.06 -4.56
N LYS A 55 -12.41 -12.24 -4.66
CA LYS A 55 -11.86 -13.51 -4.15
C LYS A 55 -10.60 -14.00 -4.90
N PRO A 56 -10.63 -14.18 -6.23
CA PRO A 56 -9.45 -14.59 -6.99
C PRO A 56 -8.33 -13.54 -6.92
N VAL A 57 -8.68 -12.24 -6.94
CA VAL A 57 -7.70 -11.16 -6.78
C VAL A 57 -6.99 -11.27 -5.43
N TRP A 58 -7.75 -11.41 -4.33
CA TRP A 58 -7.16 -11.57 -3.01
C TRP A 58 -6.27 -12.81 -2.92
N THR A 59 -6.73 -13.95 -3.45
CA THR A 59 -5.95 -15.20 -3.50
C THR A 59 -4.62 -15.00 -4.25
N ALA A 60 -4.66 -14.26 -5.36
CA ALA A 60 -3.47 -13.90 -6.12
C ALA A 60 -2.53 -12.99 -5.31
N LEU A 61 -3.05 -11.96 -4.64
CA LEU A 61 -2.27 -11.03 -3.81
C LEU A 61 -1.58 -11.72 -2.64
N VAL A 62 -2.27 -12.63 -1.95
CA VAL A 62 -1.69 -13.38 -0.82
C VAL A 62 -0.65 -14.41 -1.31
N SER A 63 -0.75 -14.84 -2.57
CA SER A 63 0.27 -15.68 -3.22
C SER A 63 1.51 -14.92 -3.68
N MET A 64 1.44 -13.59 -3.70
CA MET A 64 2.47 -12.70 -4.18
C MET A 64 3.37 -12.25 -3.03
N GLY A 65 4.69 -12.22 -3.27
CA GLY A 65 5.66 -11.81 -2.27
C GLY A 65 6.01 -12.93 -1.30
N ARG A 66 5.80 -12.71 0.00
CA ARG A 66 6.30 -13.62 1.04
C ARG A 66 5.33 -14.79 1.32
N PRO A 67 5.79 -16.05 1.34
CA PRO A 67 4.94 -17.21 1.67
C PRO A 67 4.22 -17.11 3.02
N LEU A 68 4.78 -16.32 3.94
CA LEU A 68 4.21 -16.02 5.25
C LEU A 68 2.74 -15.57 5.14
N TRP A 69 2.40 -14.74 4.16
CA TRP A 69 1.06 -14.15 4.06
C TRP A 69 -0.03 -15.20 3.89
N ARG A 70 0.21 -16.20 3.04
CA ARG A 70 -0.72 -17.30 2.82
C ARG A 70 -0.93 -18.14 4.07
N SER A 71 0.13 -18.39 4.84
CA SER A 71 0.03 -19.17 6.08
C SER A 71 -0.73 -18.45 7.19
N MET A 72 -0.82 -17.12 7.12
CA MET A 72 -1.44 -16.26 8.12
C MET A 72 -2.84 -15.78 7.71
N GLU A 73 -3.41 -16.35 6.64
CA GLU A 73 -4.75 -16.04 6.17
C GLU A 73 -5.82 -16.64 7.12
N LEU A 74 -6.08 -15.95 8.23
CA LEU A 74 -7.01 -16.38 9.26
C LEU A 74 -8.40 -15.79 9.02
N GLY A 75 -9.45 -16.61 9.07
CA GLY A 75 -10.84 -16.16 9.02
C GLY A 75 -11.75 -17.02 8.14
N ASN A 76 -13.05 -16.96 8.42
CA ASN A 76 -14.07 -17.74 7.71
C ASN A 76 -14.69 -17.00 6.53
N THR A 77 -14.53 -15.67 6.49
CA THR A 77 -15.03 -14.80 5.41
C THR A 77 -13.86 -14.09 4.74
N LEU A 78 -14.00 -13.72 3.46
CA LEU A 78 -12.99 -12.97 2.73
C LEU A 78 -12.61 -11.68 3.47
N GLU A 79 -13.62 -10.95 3.95
CA GLU A 79 -13.43 -9.72 4.72
C GLU A 79 -12.65 -9.96 6.02
N GLY A 80 -12.98 -11.03 6.77
CA GLY A 80 -12.26 -11.38 7.99
C GLY A 80 -10.79 -11.70 7.72
N LYS A 81 -10.52 -12.44 6.64
CA LYS A 81 -9.18 -12.76 6.16
C LYS A 81 -8.39 -11.51 5.80
N GLN A 82 -8.98 -10.60 5.02
CA GLN A 82 -8.38 -9.34 4.63
C GLN A 82 -8.04 -8.46 5.84
N ARG A 83 -8.99 -8.35 6.77
CA ARG A 83 -8.84 -7.55 7.99
C ARG A 83 -7.71 -8.08 8.87
N ALA A 84 -7.73 -9.37 9.17
CA ALA A 84 -6.73 -10.02 10.01
C ALA A 84 -5.34 -9.88 9.41
N LEU A 85 -5.21 -10.17 8.11
CA LEU A 85 -3.92 -10.13 7.44
C LEU A 85 -3.38 -8.69 7.29
N THR A 86 -4.25 -7.72 7.00
CA THR A 86 -3.86 -6.29 6.94
C THR A 86 -3.38 -5.79 8.30
N LYS A 87 -4.10 -6.12 9.39
CA LYS A 87 -3.68 -5.76 10.76
C LYS A 87 -2.34 -6.39 11.10
N PHE A 88 -2.17 -7.67 10.74
CA PHE A 88 -0.91 -8.38 10.96
C PHE A 88 0.25 -7.76 10.18
N ALA A 89 0.06 -7.42 8.91
CA ALA A 89 1.06 -6.77 8.08
C ALA A 89 1.50 -5.40 8.63
N ALA A 90 0.54 -4.57 9.05
CA ALA A 90 0.84 -3.30 9.70
C ALA A 90 1.61 -3.48 11.03
N SER A 91 1.19 -4.47 11.84
CA SER A 91 1.86 -4.83 13.09
C SER A 91 3.33 -5.23 12.86
N LYS A 92 3.66 -5.86 11.73
CA LYS A 92 5.05 -6.17 11.38
C LYS A 92 5.92 -4.93 11.13
N LEU A 93 5.36 -3.90 10.51
CA LEU A 93 6.06 -2.62 10.29
C LEU A 93 6.16 -1.78 11.58
N LEU A 94 5.35 -2.09 12.58
CA LEU A 94 5.31 -1.46 13.91
C LEU A 94 5.99 -2.29 15.01
N LEU A 95 6.62 -3.42 14.67
CA LEU A 95 7.24 -4.34 15.65
C LEU A 95 6.27 -4.82 16.75
N GLY A 96 4.99 -4.98 16.42
CA GLY A 96 3.97 -5.42 17.37
C GLY A 96 3.31 -4.30 18.18
N LEU A 97 3.71 -3.04 18.00
CA LEU A 97 3.08 -1.91 18.69
C LEU A 97 1.67 -1.63 18.16
N GLU A 98 0.88 -0.92 18.98
CA GLU A 98 -0.50 -0.55 18.67
C GLU A 98 -0.55 0.54 17.59
N LEU A 99 -1.37 0.32 16.56
CA LEU A 99 -1.46 1.24 15.44
C LEU A 99 -2.15 2.57 15.79
N ASN A 100 -3.00 2.57 16.83
CA ASN A 100 -3.81 3.72 17.25
C ASN A 100 -3.07 4.59 18.29
N ASP A 101 -1.86 4.20 18.71
CA ASP A 101 -1.04 4.99 19.61
C ASP A 101 -0.08 5.87 18.81
N ALA A 102 -0.21 7.19 18.95
CA ALA A 102 0.68 8.15 18.30
C ALA A 102 2.16 7.93 18.66
N ARG A 103 2.46 7.40 19.86
CA ARG A 103 3.84 7.07 20.28
C ARG A 103 4.48 6.00 19.41
N SER A 104 3.67 5.17 18.75
CA SER A 104 4.16 4.19 17.79
C SER A 104 4.76 4.82 16.53
N TYR A 105 4.57 6.13 16.31
CA TYR A 105 5.09 6.89 15.18
C TYR A 105 6.06 8.00 15.63
N ASP A 106 6.66 7.88 16.81
CA ASP A 106 7.63 8.86 17.32
C ASP A 106 8.84 9.04 16.37
N ASP A 107 9.43 10.23 16.35
CA ASP A 107 10.54 10.60 15.45
C ASP A 107 11.82 9.77 15.67
N SER A 108 11.99 9.16 16.84
CA SER A 108 13.07 8.20 17.11
C SER A 108 12.79 6.80 16.55
N THR A 109 11.54 6.53 16.18
CA THR A 109 11.10 5.25 15.61
C THR A 109 11.14 5.32 14.09
N LEU A 110 11.46 4.19 13.46
CA LEU A 110 11.49 4.08 12.00
C LEU A 110 10.19 3.49 11.44
N HIS A 111 9.12 3.42 12.24
CA HIS A 111 7.86 2.75 11.88
C HIS A 111 7.10 3.50 10.79
N GLY A 112 6.95 4.82 10.96
CA GLY A 112 6.36 5.67 9.94
C GLY A 112 7.14 5.61 8.64
N MET A 113 8.47 5.74 8.75
CA MET A 113 9.40 5.69 7.64
C MET A 113 9.38 4.36 6.88
N SER A 114 9.29 3.23 7.59
CA SER A 114 9.22 1.89 6.98
C SER A 114 7.95 1.74 6.14
N SER A 115 6.81 2.24 6.63
CA SER A 115 5.56 2.26 5.87
C SER A 115 5.70 3.11 4.60
N LEU A 116 6.32 4.29 4.68
CA LEU A 116 6.54 5.16 3.53
C LEU A 116 7.43 4.51 2.47
N PHE A 117 8.55 3.92 2.89
CA PHE A 117 9.47 3.25 1.97
C PHE A 117 8.85 2.02 1.33
N CYS A 118 8.00 1.29 2.08
CA CYS A 118 7.23 0.17 1.55
C CYS A 118 6.27 0.61 0.45
N ARG A 119 5.54 1.71 0.63
CA ARG A 119 4.54 2.19 -0.35
C ARG A 119 5.16 2.90 -1.54
N VAL A 120 6.17 3.73 -1.33
CA VAL A 120 6.77 4.59 -2.36
C VAL A 120 7.88 3.86 -3.13
N GLY A 121 8.40 2.75 -2.60
CA GLY A 121 9.50 2.00 -3.20
C GLY A 121 10.83 2.74 -3.10
N LEU A 122 11.10 3.33 -1.94
CA LEU A 122 12.34 4.07 -1.67
C LEU A 122 13.45 3.13 -1.19
N ARG A 123 14.69 3.61 -1.31
CA ARG A 123 15.89 2.90 -0.84
C ARG A 123 16.71 3.79 0.09
N PRO A 124 17.07 3.31 1.29
CA PRO A 124 18.02 4.03 2.12
C PRO A 124 19.39 3.98 1.46
N ARG A 125 20.22 4.99 1.73
CA ARG A 125 21.61 4.99 1.26
C ARG A 125 22.33 3.77 1.85
N ALA A 126 23.12 3.09 1.03
CA ALA A 126 23.67 1.80 1.40
C ALA A 126 24.57 1.84 2.66
N SER A 127 25.29 2.93 2.88
CA SER A 127 26.17 3.10 4.05
C SER A 127 25.43 3.58 5.31
N ASP A 128 24.13 3.86 5.23
CA ASP A 128 23.36 4.35 6.36
C ASP A 128 22.82 3.20 7.22
N SER A 129 22.87 3.36 8.54
CA SER A 129 22.34 2.39 9.51
C SER A 129 20.87 2.04 9.30
N MET A 130 20.08 2.95 8.70
CA MET A 130 18.69 2.75 8.32
C MET A 130 18.54 1.55 7.39
N ALA A 131 19.48 1.34 6.45
CA ALA A 131 19.44 0.22 5.52
C ALA A 131 19.46 -1.13 6.23
N THR A 132 20.28 -1.26 7.27
CA THR A 132 20.36 -2.47 8.11
C THR A 132 19.13 -2.62 8.99
N ARG A 133 18.67 -1.54 9.64
CA ARG A 133 17.47 -1.57 10.49
C ARG A 133 16.23 -1.96 9.72
N PHE A 134 16.07 -1.48 8.50
CA PHE A 134 14.92 -1.83 7.65
C PHE A 134 14.81 -3.32 7.37
N VAL A 135 15.94 -4.01 7.22
CA VAL A 135 15.98 -5.46 7.03
C VAL A 135 15.69 -6.19 8.34
N ALA A 136 16.35 -5.79 9.43
CA ALA A 136 16.24 -6.46 10.72
C ALA A 136 14.85 -6.29 11.37
N ASP A 137 14.30 -5.09 11.29
CA ASP A 137 13.12 -4.68 12.06
C ASP A 137 11.85 -4.65 11.20
N PHE A 138 11.94 -4.27 9.91
CA PHE A 138 10.75 -3.86 9.14
C PHE A 138 10.50 -4.64 7.86
N MET A 139 10.95 -5.89 7.78
CA MET A 139 10.69 -6.78 6.64
C MET A 139 11.16 -6.25 5.28
N SER A 140 12.15 -5.35 5.25
CA SER A 140 12.81 -4.98 4.00
C SER A 140 13.64 -6.15 3.48
N VAL A 141 13.90 -6.18 2.16
CA VAL A 141 14.74 -7.18 1.53
C VAL A 141 16.17 -6.65 1.44
N LEU A 142 17.12 -7.44 1.92
CA LEU A 142 18.53 -7.20 1.68
C LEU A 142 18.88 -7.72 0.28
N HIS A 143 19.28 -6.82 -0.61
CA HIS A 143 19.67 -7.18 -1.98
C HIS A 143 21.15 -7.54 -2.09
N TYR A 144 21.99 -6.75 -1.43
CA TYR A 144 23.44 -6.90 -1.53
C TYR A 144 24.13 -6.30 -0.30
N VAL A 145 25.26 -6.91 0.07
CA VAL A 145 26.19 -6.40 1.08
C VAL A 145 27.55 -6.26 0.42
N THR A 146 28.24 -5.14 0.67
CA THR A 146 29.60 -4.94 0.18
C THR A 146 30.55 -6.00 0.73
N TYR A 147 31.64 -6.28 0.01
CA TYR A 147 32.65 -7.25 0.44
C TYR A 147 33.22 -6.97 1.85
N LYS A 148 33.29 -5.69 2.24
CA LYS A 148 33.75 -5.26 3.57
C LYS A 148 32.65 -5.26 4.64
N CYS A 149 31.42 -5.63 4.29
CA CYS A 149 30.24 -5.58 5.16
C CYS A 149 29.94 -4.20 5.76
N ASP A 150 30.38 -3.13 5.10
CA ASP A 150 30.24 -1.74 5.53
C ASP A 150 29.11 -0.98 4.83
N ALA A 151 28.43 -1.59 3.86
CA ALA A 151 27.26 -1.04 3.20
C ALA A 151 26.27 -2.12 2.78
N HIS A 152 24.98 -1.81 2.93
CA HIS A 152 23.84 -2.69 2.73
C HIS A 152 22.87 -2.05 1.75
N SER A 153 22.65 -2.67 0.60
CA SER A 153 21.58 -2.26 -0.31
C SER A 153 20.30 -2.98 0.10
N SER A 154 19.34 -2.25 0.68
CA SER A 154 18.03 -2.79 1.03
C SER A 154 16.89 -2.02 0.37
N SER A 155 15.78 -2.71 0.11
CA SER A 155 14.53 -2.08 -0.31
C SER A 155 13.36 -2.99 -0.07
N TYR A 156 12.15 -2.43 -0.11
CA TYR A 156 10.96 -3.23 -0.26
C TYR A 156 10.87 -3.72 -1.71
N THR A 157 10.66 -5.03 -1.88
CA THR A 157 10.19 -5.62 -3.13
C THR A 157 8.68 -5.41 -3.21
N SER A 158 8.07 -5.57 -4.38
CA SER A 158 6.60 -5.55 -4.51
C SER A 158 5.98 -6.59 -3.57
N ASP A 159 5.44 -6.14 -2.44
CA ASP A 159 4.82 -6.99 -1.41
C ASP A 159 3.43 -6.40 -1.12
N PRO A 160 2.40 -6.88 -1.82
CA PRO A 160 1.09 -6.22 -1.79
C PRO A 160 0.47 -6.24 -0.39
N ILE A 161 0.64 -7.33 0.36
CA ILE A 161 0.08 -7.47 1.70
C ILE A 161 0.77 -6.52 2.68
N LEU A 162 2.10 -6.46 2.64
CA LEU A 162 2.85 -5.51 3.46
C LEU A 162 2.46 -4.07 3.14
N THR A 163 2.18 -3.80 1.87
CA THR A 163 1.87 -2.46 1.42
C THR A 163 0.43 -2.02 1.74
N ILE A 164 -0.52 -2.96 1.82
CA ILE A 164 -1.85 -2.73 2.41
C ILE A 164 -1.74 -2.49 3.93
N GLY A 165 -0.83 -3.21 4.61
CA GLY A 165 -0.51 -2.92 6.01
C GLY A 165 0.05 -1.51 6.21
N ALA A 166 0.96 -1.09 5.33
CA ALA A 166 1.53 0.26 5.34
C ALA A 166 0.49 1.35 5.05
N SER A 167 -0.48 1.09 4.16
CA SER A 167 -1.56 2.06 3.91
C SER A 167 -2.45 2.23 5.14
N ARG A 168 -2.78 1.14 5.83
CA ARG A 168 -3.48 1.22 7.12
C ARG A 168 -2.75 2.11 8.12
N MET A 169 -1.42 1.99 8.23
CA MET A 169 -0.63 2.85 9.13
C MET A 169 -0.75 4.35 8.80
N TRP A 170 -0.82 4.72 7.51
CA TRP A 170 -0.90 6.14 7.10
C TRP A 170 -2.15 6.85 7.62
N TYR A 171 -3.26 6.13 7.76
CA TYR A 171 -4.59 6.69 8.04
C TYR A 171 -5.18 6.23 9.37
N GLN A 172 -4.43 5.52 10.21
CA GLN A 172 -4.97 4.95 11.45
C GLN A 172 -5.19 6.01 12.55
N LEU A 173 -4.40 7.09 12.56
CA LEU A 173 -4.53 8.18 13.52
C LEU A 173 -5.48 9.27 13.02
N GLU A 174 -6.00 10.07 13.94
CA GLU A 174 -6.74 11.30 13.67
C GLU A 174 -6.04 12.47 14.38
N PRO A 175 -5.40 13.42 13.66
CA PRO A 175 -5.23 13.46 12.20
C PRO A 175 -4.34 12.32 11.66
N PRO A 176 -4.43 11.97 10.35
CA PRO A 176 -3.69 10.88 9.74
C PRO A 176 -2.20 10.87 10.08
N ALA A 177 -1.65 9.68 10.38
CA ALA A 177 -0.25 9.52 10.75
C ALA A 177 0.70 10.02 9.65
N LEU A 178 0.29 9.89 8.38
CA LEU A 178 1.04 10.36 7.23
C LEU A 178 1.40 11.84 7.37
N GLU A 179 0.40 12.69 7.60
CA GLU A 179 0.57 14.14 7.72
C GLU A 179 1.21 14.52 9.06
N SER A 180 0.73 13.93 10.15
CA SER A 180 1.11 14.35 11.50
C SER A 180 2.51 13.90 11.92
N HIS A 181 3.02 12.79 11.39
CA HIS A 181 4.30 12.20 11.81
C HIS A 181 5.22 11.84 10.62
N ILE A 182 4.71 11.05 9.68
CA ILE A 182 5.55 10.37 8.67
C ILE A 182 6.21 11.36 7.70
N LEU A 183 5.45 12.32 7.15
CA LEU A 183 5.98 13.29 6.19
C LEU A 183 7.00 14.22 6.83
N ARG A 184 6.81 14.57 8.10
CA ARG A 184 7.76 15.39 8.87
C ARG A 184 9.08 14.64 9.07
N GLN A 185 9.03 13.39 9.50
CA GLN A 185 10.22 12.54 9.61
C GLN A 185 10.90 12.39 8.26
N PHE A 186 10.13 12.15 7.21
CA PHE A 186 10.66 11.99 5.87
C PHE A 186 11.39 13.23 5.38
N GLN A 187 10.85 14.42 5.64
CA GLN A 187 11.52 15.68 5.32
C GLN A 187 12.90 15.76 5.98
N ALA A 188 13.02 15.41 7.26
CA ALA A 188 14.31 15.40 7.95
C ALA A 188 15.31 14.39 7.32
N VAL A 189 14.84 13.19 7.01
CA VAL A 189 15.65 12.13 6.38
C VAL A 189 16.11 12.54 4.98
N LEU A 190 15.25 13.20 4.20
CA LEU A 190 15.59 13.76 2.88
C LEU A 190 16.67 14.84 2.98
N LEU A 191 16.49 15.82 3.88
CA LEU A 191 17.44 16.93 4.07
C LEU A 191 18.81 16.44 4.54
N ASN A 192 18.85 15.35 5.31
CA ASN A 192 20.10 14.73 5.77
C ASN A 192 20.74 13.80 4.71
N GLY A 193 20.12 13.60 3.55
CA GLY A 193 20.65 12.77 2.48
C GLY A 193 20.68 11.27 2.81
N VAL A 194 19.82 10.81 3.72
CA VAL A 194 19.78 9.41 4.17
C VAL A 194 19.09 8.49 3.15
N VAL A 195 18.27 9.06 2.26
CA VAL A 195 17.58 8.34 1.18
C VAL A 195 18.37 8.48 -0.12
N ASP A 196 18.46 7.40 -0.89
CA ASP A 196 18.90 7.47 -2.29
C ASP A 196 17.71 7.89 -3.14
N THR A 197 17.56 9.21 -3.31
CA THR A 197 16.29 9.80 -3.78
C THR A 197 16.16 9.90 -5.28
N GLY A 198 17.24 9.77 -6.04
CA GLY A 198 17.28 10.30 -7.41
C GLY A 198 16.74 11.75 -7.41
N HIS A 199 15.71 12.00 -8.22
CA HIS A 199 15.03 13.30 -8.29
C HIS A 199 13.86 13.39 -7.29
N VAL A 200 13.90 14.34 -6.35
CA VAL A 200 12.85 14.53 -5.32
C VAL A 200 11.45 14.68 -5.92
N GLY A 201 11.33 15.31 -7.10
CA GLY A 201 10.06 15.42 -7.80
C GLY A 201 9.40 14.08 -8.13
N GLU A 202 10.17 13.02 -8.37
CA GLU A 202 9.64 11.68 -8.62
C GLU A 202 9.03 11.07 -7.36
N ILE A 203 9.69 11.23 -6.22
CA ILE A 203 9.18 10.78 -4.92
C ILE A 203 7.86 11.47 -4.60
N VAL A 204 7.83 12.80 -4.75
CA VAL A 204 6.65 13.61 -4.50
C VAL A 204 5.50 13.17 -5.42
N ALA A 205 5.78 12.97 -6.72
CA ALA A 205 4.79 12.47 -7.66
C ALA A 205 4.26 11.09 -7.26
N ARG A 206 5.12 10.15 -6.85
CA ARG A 206 4.68 8.83 -6.34
C ARG A 206 3.77 8.98 -5.13
N ILE A 207 4.11 9.84 -4.16
CA ILE A 207 3.26 10.09 -2.98
C ILE A 207 1.89 10.64 -3.42
N PHE A 208 1.84 11.61 -4.33
CA PHE A 208 0.56 12.15 -4.84
C PHE A 208 -0.27 11.10 -5.56
N LEU A 209 0.34 10.25 -6.40
CA LEU A 209 -0.36 9.16 -7.06
C LEU A 209 -0.96 8.18 -6.03
N LEU A 210 -0.20 7.84 -4.98
CA LEU A 210 -0.68 6.98 -3.89
C LEU A 210 -1.86 7.60 -3.14
N LEU A 211 -1.78 8.90 -2.82
CA LEU A 211 -2.85 9.64 -2.15
C LEU A 211 -4.12 9.67 -3.02
N ALA A 212 -3.98 9.95 -4.31
CA ALA A 212 -5.11 9.95 -5.25
C ALA A 212 -5.73 8.56 -5.37
N MET A 213 -4.91 7.50 -5.44
CA MET A 213 -5.40 6.11 -5.42
C MET A 213 -6.19 5.83 -4.14
N ASP A 214 -5.61 6.12 -2.97
CA ASP A 214 -6.30 5.89 -1.70
C ASP A 214 -7.62 6.66 -1.62
N ALA A 215 -7.62 7.93 -2.05
CA ALA A 215 -8.81 8.78 -2.01
C ALA A 215 -9.94 8.30 -2.94
N THR A 216 -9.62 7.74 -4.11
CA THR A 216 -10.66 7.11 -4.97
C THR A 216 -11.41 5.97 -4.29
N LEU A 217 -10.76 5.30 -3.34
CA LEU A 217 -11.25 4.07 -2.73
C LEU A 217 -11.88 4.31 -1.35
N MET A 218 -11.49 5.40 -0.69
CA MET A 218 -11.99 5.81 0.61
C MET A 218 -13.30 6.63 0.58
N SER A 219 -13.73 7.08 -0.60
CA SER A 219 -14.90 7.96 -0.76
C SER A 219 -16.23 7.23 -0.50
N ALA A 220 -16.79 7.34 0.73
CA ALA A 220 -18.24 7.56 0.96
C ALA A 220 -18.71 7.60 2.43
N SER A 221 -18.00 7.07 3.43
CA SER A 221 -18.54 7.09 4.80
C SER A 221 -17.47 7.11 5.87
N VAL A 222 -17.28 8.31 6.44
CA VAL A 222 -16.49 8.58 7.63
C VAL A 222 -17.28 8.03 8.82
N ASP A 223 -16.99 6.80 9.24
CA ASP A 223 -16.98 6.39 10.66
C ASP A 223 -16.34 4.98 10.75
N GLU A 224 -15.41 4.83 11.69
CA GLU A 224 -14.72 3.61 12.17
C GLU A 224 -13.45 3.06 11.47
N GLU A 225 -12.63 2.43 12.33
CA GLU A 225 -11.20 2.06 12.28
C GLU A 225 -10.84 0.82 11.43
N GLU A 226 -11.71 0.40 10.51
CA GLU A 226 -11.60 -0.90 9.83
C GLU A 226 -11.34 -0.78 8.33
N PHE A 227 -10.17 -1.27 7.91
CA PHE A 227 -9.73 -1.29 6.53
C PHE A 227 -9.96 -2.67 5.90
N VAL A 228 -10.74 -2.71 4.82
CA VAL A 228 -11.04 -3.91 4.03
C VAL A 228 -10.58 -3.70 2.59
N PHE A 229 -10.19 -4.78 1.90
CA PHE A 229 -9.78 -4.72 0.49
C PHE A 229 -11.00 -4.89 -0.43
N SER A 230 -11.23 -3.97 -1.38
CA SER A 230 -12.37 -4.02 -2.32
C SER A 230 -11.93 -4.15 -3.79
N GLY A 231 -10.63 -4.24 -4.05
CA GLY A 231 -10.07 -4.39 -5.39
C GLY A 231 -8.66 -3.80 -5.49
N GLN A 232 -7.95 -4.08 -6.59
CA GLN A 232 -6.62 -3.51 -6.81
C GLN A 232 -6.64 -2.08 -7.36
N PHE A 233 -7.67 -1.72 -8.13
CA PHE A 233 -7.71 -0.45 -8.86
C PHE A 233 -9.09 0.18 -8.75
N GLY A 234 -9.13 1.48 -8.44
CA GLY A 234 -10.30 2.30 -8.74
C GLY A 234 -10.46 2.46 -10.24
N GLU A 235 -11.67 2.81 -10.70
CA GLU A 235 -11.89 3.13 -12.10
C GLU A 235 -10.94 4.26 -12.53
N VAL A 236 -10.25 4.10 -13.67
CA VAL A 236 -9.34 5.12 -14.21
C VAL A 236 -10.03 6.49 -14.27
N PRO A 237 -11.30 6.61 -14.70
CA PRO A 237 -12.06 7.86 -14.60
C PRO A 237 -12.11 8.47 -13.19
N SER A 238 -12.37 7.65 -12.17
CA SER A 238 -12.41 8.11 -10.77
C SER A 238 -11.03 8.57 -10.30
N PHE A 239 -9.97 7.84 -10.67
CA PHE A 239 -8.59 8.18 -10.36
C PHE A 239 -8.16 9.50 -10.99
N VAL A 240 -8.43 9.68 -12.28
CA VAL A 240 -8.10 10.93 -12.97
C VAL A 240 -8.93 12.09 -12.41
N ALA A 241 -10.22 11.87 -12.12
CA ALA A 241 -11.06 12.87 -11.47
C ALA A 241 -10.53 13.29 -10.09
N MET A 242 -10.00 12.35 -9.29
CA MET A 242 -9.38 12.66 -8.01
C MET A 242 -8.04 13.38 -8.15
N LEU A 243 -7.23 13.02 -9.15
CA LEU A 243 -5.88 13.56 -9.33
C LEU A 243 -5.87 14.98 -9.91
N VAL A 244 -6.73 15.24 -10.91
CA VAL A 244 -6.73 16.49 -11.68
C VAL A 244 -8.10 17.19 -11.75
N GLY A 245 -9.08 16.69 -10.99
CA GLY A 245 -10.44 17.23 -10.92
C GLY A 245 -11.36 16.70 -12.03
N ASN A 246 -12.65 17.02 -11.93
CA ASN A 246 -13.67 16.59 -12.90
C ASN A 246 -13.50 17.23 -14.30
N ARG A 247 -12.72 18.31 -14.39
CA ARG A 247 -12.47 19.07 -15.62
C ARG A 247 -11.01 19.53 -15.65
N PRO A 248 -10.06 18.63 -15.91
CA PRO A 248 -8.66 19.03 -16.02
C PRO A 248 -8.48 19.99 -17.19
N GLU A 249 -7.73 21.05 -16.96
CA GLU A 249 -7.21 21.90 -18.02
C GLU A 249 -6.11 21.10 -18.75
N VAL A 250 -6.36 20.78 -20.02
CA VAL A 250 -5.36 20.10 -20.87
C VAL A 250 -4.40 21.18 -21.37
N CYS A 251 -3.29 21.35 -20.65
CA CYS A 251 -2.25 22.31 -21.01
C CYS A 251 -1.16 21.64 -21.85
N THR A 252 -0.93 22.17 -23.04
CA THR A 252 0.26 21.92 -23.85
C THR A 252 1.08 23.21 -23.96
N GLU A 253 2.37 23.07 -24.30
CA GLU A 253 3.31 24.19 -24.51
C GLU A 253 2.82 25.24 -25.54
N ALA A 254 1.79 24.92 -26.33
CA ALA A 254 1.24 25.78 -27.39
C ALA A 254 -0.20 26.28 -27.15
N GLY A 255 -0.83 25.96 -26.02
CA GLY A 255 -2.08 26.56 -25.53
C GLY A 255 -3.20 26.79 -26.55
N VAL A 256 -3.93 25.76 -27.02
CA VAL A 256 -5.30 25.92 -27.57
C VAL A 256 -6.17 24.66 -27.35
N SER A 257 -7.45 24.91 -27.07
CA SER A 257 -8.57 24.06 -26.65
C SER A 257 -9.07 22.94 -27.61
N GLY A 258 -8.23 22.31 -28.42
CA GLY A 258 -8.63 21.26 -29.37
C GLY A 258 -8.69 19.83 -28.79
N GLU A 259 -8.05 19.60 -27.65
CA GLU A 259 -7.70 18.25 -27.19
C GLU A 259 -8.68 17.65 -26.17
N ARG A 260 -9.73 18.38 -25.80
CA ARG A 260 -10.75 17.86 -24.87
C ARG A 260 -11.42 16.62 -25.43
N LYS A 261 -11.70 16.61 -26.74
CA LYS A 261 -12.24 15.44 -27.43
C LYS A 261 -11.28 14.26 -27.40
N ALA A 262 -9.97 14.49 -27.56
CA ALA A 262 -8.96 13.45 -27.49
C ALA A 262 -8.80 12.89 -26.06
N TYR A 263 -8.86 13.76 -25.04
CA TYR A 263 -8.89 13.36 -23.64
C TYR A 263 -10.16 12.54 -23.32
N ASP A 264 -11.33 13.00 -23.74
CA ASP A 264 -12.59 12.29 -23.50
C ASP A 264 -12.61 10.96 -24.27
N GLU A 265 -12.12 10.90 -25.51
CA GLU A 265 -11.95 9.67 -26.30
C GLU A 265 -10.95 8.71 -25.65
N TRP A 266 -9.84 9.22 -25.10
CA TRP A 266 -8.88 8.41 -24.34
C TRP A 266 -9.52 7.87 -23.05
N LEU A 267 -10.23 8.70 -22.29
CA LEU A 267 -10.88 8.30 -21.04
C LEU A 267 -11.98 7.26 -21.26
N GLN A 268 -12.71 7.34 -22.38
CA GLN A 268 -13.71 6.35 -22.76
C GLN A 268 -13.11 4.95 -22.99
N ARG A 269 -11.84 4.84 -23.43
CA ARG A 269 -11.16 3.54 -23.58
C ARG A 269 -10.93 2.81 -22.26
N TRP A 270 -11.10 3.49 -21.13
CA TRP A 270 -10.92 2.95 -19.79
C TRP A 270 -12.23 2.80 -19.01
N LYS A 271 -13.38 2.94 -19.69
CA LYS A 271 -14.71 2.70 -19.12
C LYS A 271 -15.28 1.30 -19.45
N ASP A 272 -14.57 0.56 -20.30
CA ASP A 272 -14.83 -0.83 -20.65
C ASP A 272 -13.98 -1.78 -19.79
#